data_AF-A0A2L0HG46-F1
#
_entry.id   AF-A0A2L0HG46-F1
#
_cell.length_a   1.000
_cell.length_b   1.000
_cell.length_c   1.000
_cell.angle_alpha   90.00
_cell.angle_beta   90.00
_cell.angle_gamma   90.00
#
_symmetry.space_group_name_H-M   'P 1'
#
loop_
_entity.id
_entity.type
_entity.pdbx_description
1 polymer ?
#
loop_
_entity_poly.entity_id
_entity_poly.type
_entity_poly.pdbx_seq_one_letter_code
_entity_poly.pdbx_strand_id
1 'polypeptide(L)'
;MQVLKTVEEMNVRELADLMSAVADALEAAADEAEEDGDARAVANSMSLACSLRGCSSGLEACDLKAAELLLEQGITFVHLLNSRKIDPATLQ
;
A
#
# COMPACT_ATOMS: atom_id res chain seq x y z
N MET A 1 18.95 -0.29 -10.17
CA MET A 1 17.66 -0.27 -10.90
C MET A 1 17.40 -1.66 -11.42
N GLN A 2 16.14 -2.11 -11.38
CA GLN A 2 15.63 -3.47 -11.66
C GLN A 2 15.67 -4.35 -10.40
N VAL A 3 14.53 -4.70 -9.79
CA VAL A 3 13.47 -5.53 -10.37
C VAL A 3 12.09 -4.87 -10.23
N LEU A 4 11.73 -4.01 -11.19
CA LEU A 4 10.32 -3.90 -11.58
C LEU A 4 10.13 -5.03 -12.58
N LYS A 5 9.83 -6.23 -12.07
CA LYS A 5 9.13 -7.20 -12.89
C LYS A 5 7.83 -6.48 -13.23
N THR A 6 7.64 -6.15 -14.50
CA THR A 6 6.41 -5.53 -14.97
C THR A 6 5.25 -6.36 -14.46
N VAL A 7 4.25 -5.71 -13.89
CA VAL A 7 3.05 -6.33 -13.32
C VAL A 7 2.37 -7.29 -14.32
N GLU A 8 2.68 -7.15 -15.62
CA GLU A 8 2.33 -8.05 -16.71
C GLU A 8 2.80 -9.52 -16.59
N GLU A 9 3.80 -9.83 -15.77
CA GLU A 9 4.26 -11.23 -15.55
C GLU A 9 3.75 -11.85 -14.24
N MET A 10 3.02 -11.10 -13.40
CA MET A 10 2.52 -11.63 -12.13
C MET A 10 1.25 -12.45 -12.38
N ASN A 11 1.25 -13.70 -11.93
CA ASN A 11 0.01 -14.46 -11.89
C ASN A 11 -0.90 -13.92 -10.77
N VAL A 12 -2.21 -14.17 -10.88
CA VAL A 12 -3.26 -13.70 -9.96
C VAL A 12 -2.91 -13.92 -8.48
N ARG A 13 -2.21 -15.01 -8.15
CA ARG A 13 -1.79 -15.32 -6.78
C ARG A 13 -0.69 -14.39 -6.30
N GLU A 14 0.32 -14.14 -7.12
CA GLU A 14 1.40 -13.19 -6.79
C GLU A 14 0.84 -11.77 -6.59
N LEU A 15 -0.16 -11.38 -7.39
CA LEU A 15 -0.84 -10.09 -7.25
C LEU A 15 -1.61 -10.02 -5.91
N ALA A 16 -2.37 -11.05 -5.57
CA ALA A 16 -3.10 -11.12 -4.30
C ALA A 16 -2.16 -11.14 -3.07
N ASP A 17 -1.04 -11.86 -3.16
CA ASP A 17 -0.02 -11.91 -2.11
C ASP A 17 0.61 -10.51 -1.91
N LEU A 18 0.96 -9.82 -3.00
CA LEU A 18 1.53 -8.48 -2.93
C LEU A 18 0.53 -7.45 -2.38
N MET A 19 -0.74 -7.52 -2.79
CA MET A 19 -1.80 -6.67 -2.22
C MET A 19 -1.97 -6.90 -0.72
N SER A 20 -1.87 -8.15 -0.26
CA SER A 20 -1.94 -8.48 1.16
C SER A 20 -0.75 -7.90 1.94
N ALA A 21 0.46 -8.03 1.40
CA ALA A 21 1.66 -7.46 2.02
C ALA A 21 1.62 -5.92 2.10
N VAL A 22 1.10 -5.25 1.07
CA VAL A 22 0.93 -3.78 1.08
C VAL A 22 -0.16 -3.37 2.06
N ALA A 23 -1.24 -4.15 2.21
CA ALA A 23 -2.25 -3.89 3.22
C ALA A 23 -1.67 -3.99 4.65
N ASP A 24 -0.87 -5.02 4.94
CA ASP A 24 -0.19 -5.15 6.24
C ASP A 24 0.74 -3.94 6.52
N ALA A 25 1.47 -3.47 5.50
CA ALA A 25 2.34 -2.30 5.63
C ALA A 25 1.55 -1.00 5.88
N LEU A 26 0.37 -0.85 5.28
CA LEU A 26 -0.52 0.29 5.51
C LEU A 26 -1.13 0.26 6.91
N GLU A 27 -1.49 -0.91 7.42
CA GLU A 27 -1.99 -1.07 8.80
C GLU A 27 -0.90 -0.68 9.81
N ALA A 28 0.33 -1.17 9.65
CA ALA A 28 1.45 -0.76 10.48
C ALA A 28 1.71 0.76 10.40
N ALA A 29 1.62 1.35 9.20
CA ALA A 29 1.77 2.79 9.05
C ALA A 29 0.58 3.59 9.63
N ALA A 30 -0.60 2.99 9.76
CA ALA A 30 -1.74 3.60 10.45
C ALA A 30 -1.50 3.62 11.96
N ASP A 31 -1.00 2.52 12.53
CA ASP A 31 -0.64 2.45 13.95
C ASP A 31 0.41 3.52 14.30
N GLU A 32 1.47 3.64 13.48
CA GLU A 32 2.49 4.69 13.67
C GLU A 32 1.91 6.11 13.53
N ALA A 33 1.02 6.34 12.54
CA ALA A 33 0.38 7.64 12.37
C ALA A 33 -0.59 7.99 13.52
N GLU A 34 -1.17 7.00 14.19
CA GLU A 34 -1.99 7.19 15.37
C GLU A 34 -1.14 7.66 16.55
N GLU A 35 0.04 7.07 16.74
CA GLU A 35 1.02 7.51 17.75
C GLU A 35 1.46 8.96 17.53
N ASP A 36 1.63 9.37 16.26
CA ASP A 36 1.98 10.73 15.85
C ASP A 36 0.79 11.72 15.89
N GLY A 37 -0.44 11.23 16.09
CA GLY A 37 -1.66 12.04 16.07
C GLY A 37 -2.11 12.52 14.69
N ASP A 38 -1.57 11.96 13.59
CA ASP A 38 -2.00 12.26 12.22
C ASP A 38 -3.24 11.44 11.83
N ALA A 39 -4.40 11.85 12.36
CA ALA A 39 -5.68 11.17 12.11
C ALA A 39 -6.04 11.03 10.61
N ARG A 40 -5.51 11.91 9.74
CA ARG A 40 -5.73 11.78 8.28
C ARG A 40 -4.90 10.67 7.69
N ALA A 41 -3.64 10.52 8.11
CA ALA A 41 -2.81 9.41 7.69
C ALA A 41 -3.40 8.08 8.17
N VAL A 42 -3.88 7.99 9.41
CA VAL A 42 -4.60 6.80 9.93
C VAL A 42 -5.77 6.43 9.03
N ALA A 43 -6.69 7.37 8.79
CA ALA A 43 -7.90 7.11 8.00
C ALA A 43 -7.58 6.69 6.56
N ASN A 44 -6.61 7.35 5.92
CA ASN A 44 -6.22 7.04 4.53
C ASN A 44 -5.53 5.68 4.43
N SER A 45 -4.61 5.38 5.35
CA SER A 45 -3.91 4.09 5.40
C SER A 45 -4.89 2.93 5.59
N MET A 46 -5.80 3.04 6.56
CA MET A 46 -6.82 2.01 6.82
C MET A 46 -7.78 1.84 5.64
N SER A 47 -8.21 2.94 5.01
CA SER A 47 -9.08 2.88 3.83
C SER A 47 -8.42 2.11 2.68
N LEU A 48 -7.12 2.34 2.42
CA LEU A 48 -6.38 1.63 1.39
C LEU A 48 -6.14 0.16 1.76
N ALA A 49 -5.77 -0.13 3.02
CA ALA A 49 -5.59 -1.50 3.50
C ALA A 49 -6.86 -2.33 3.36
N CYS A 50 -8.01 -1.82 3.81
CA CYS A 50 -9.29 -2.49 3.66
C CYS A 50 -9.66 -2.72 2.18
N SER A 51 -9.41 -1.74 1.32
CA SER A 51 -9.68 -1.85 -0.12
C SER A 51 -8.82 -2.95 -0.77
N LEU A 52 -7.53 -3.02 -0.40
CA LEU A 52 -6.60 -4.04 -0.88
C LEU A 52 -7.01 -5.44 -0.41
N ARG A 53 -7.38 -5.63 0.86
CA ARG A 53 -7.85 -6.93 1.38
C ARG A 53 -9.17 -7.39 0.74
N GLY A 54 -10.09 -6.45 0.54
CA GLY A 54 -11.35 -6.74 -0.15
C GLY A 54 -11.13 -7.16 -1.59
N CYS A 55 -10.19 -6.51 -2.28
CA CYS A 55 -9.84 -6.88 -3.65
C CYS A 55 -9.05 -8.20 -3.72
N SER A 56 -8.06 -8.42 -2.84
CA SER A 56 -7.22 -9.63 -2.85
C SER A 56 -8.00 -10.92 -2.60
N SER A 57 -9.02 -10.87 -1.74
CA SER A 57 -9.92 -12.00 -1.48
C SER A 57 -10.93 -12.27 -2.60
N GLY A 58 -11.18 -11.31 -3.49
CA GLY A 58 -12.14 -11.39 -4.60
C GLY A 58 -11.52 -11.30 -5.98
N LEU A 59 -10.20 -11.52 -6.12
CA LEU A 59 -9.45 -11.17 -7.33
C LEU A 59 -9.96 -11.84 -8.62
N GLU A 60 -10.52 -13.05 -8.52
CA GLU A 60 -11.13 -13.75 -9.67
C GLU A 60 -12.38 -13.06 -10.22
N ALA A 61 -13.06 -12.26 -9.39
CA ALA A 61 -14.24 -11.46 -9.74
C ALA A 61 -13.90 -9.98 -9.98
N CYS A 62 -12.65 -9.56 -9.73
CA CYS A 62 -12.21 -8.20 -9.93
C CYS A 62 -11.61 -7.99 -11.33
N ASP A 63 -11.75 -6.78 -11.85
CA ASP A 63 -10.97 -6.34 -13.00
C ASP A 63 -9.49 -6.29 -12.58
N LEU A 64 -8.67 -7.14 -13.19
CA LEU A 64 -7.24 -7.21 -12.90
C LEU A 64 -6.58 -5.84 -13.05
N LYS A 65 -6.99 -5.04 -14.04
CA LYS A 65 -6.40 -3.72 -14.23
C LYS A 65 -6.74 -2.76 -13.09
N ALA A 66 -7.96 -2.85 -12.56
CA ALA A 66 -8.35 -2.08 -11.39
C ALA A 66 -7.58 -2.52 -10.13
N ALA A 67 -7.36 -3.83 -9.96
CA ALA A 67 -6.56 -4.38 -8.86
C ALA A 67 -5.09 -3.91 -8.92
N GLU A 68 -4.50 -3.90 -10.11
CA GLU A 68 -3.14 -3.35 -10.33
C GLU A 68 -3.04 -1.88 -9.95
N LEU A 69 -3.99 -1.04 -10.40
CA LEU A 69 -4.00 0.39 -10.09
C LEU A 69 -4.16 0.65 -8.59
N LEU A 70 -5.02 -0.12 -7.93
CA LEU A 70 -5.20 -0.03 -6.48
C LEU A 70 -3.92 -0.41 -5.74
N LEU A 71 -3.24 -1.46 -6.20
CA LEU A 71 -1.95 -1.86 -5.65
C LEU A 71 -0.89 -0.75 -5.83
N GLU A 72 -0.79 -0.19 -7.03
CA GLU A 72 0.15 0.90 -7.35
C GLU A 72 -0.08 2.11 -6.44
N GLN A 73 -1.35 2.44 -6.18
CA GLN A 73 -1.73 3.50 -5.25
C GLN A 73 -1.31 3.18 -3.81
N GLY A 74 -1.54 1.94 -3.33
CA GLY A 74 -1.10 1.50 -2.00
C GLY A 74 0.42 1.62 -1.82
N ILE A 75 1.19 1.11 -2.79
CA ILE A 75 2.66 1.18 -2.78
C ILE A 75 3.12 2.65 -2.76
N THR A 76 2.53 3.49 -3.60
CA THR A 76 2.87 4.92 -3.66
C THR A 76 2.60 5.62 -2.34
N PHE A 77 1.48 5.30 -1.68
CA PHE A 77 1.12 5.89 -0.40
C PHE A 77 2.07 5.47 0.73
N VAL A 78 2.46 4.19 0.79
CA VAL A 78 3.50 3.71 1.73
C VAL A 78 4.82 4.46 1.53
N HIS A 79 5.26 4.65 0.28
CA HIS A 79 6.47 5.44 0.00
C HIS A 79 6.35 6.89 0.47
N LEU A 80 5.19 7.51 0.29
CA LEU A 80 4.94 8.89 0.73
C LEU A 80 4.95 8.99 2.27
N LEU A 81 4.35 8.04 2.98
CA LEU A 81 4.40 7.96 4.44
C LEU A 81 5.84 7.85 4.95
N ASN A 82 6.63 6.96 4.36
CA ASN A 82 8.03 6.78 4.75
C ASN A 82 8.92 7.98 4.38
N SER A 83 8.59 8.68 3.29
CA SER A 83 9.32 9.89 2.89
C SER A 83 9.01 11.09 3.79
N ARG A 84 7.78 11.18 4.33
CA ARG A 84 7.39 12.20 5.32
C ARG A 84 8.16 12.07 6.65
N LYS A 85 8.63 10.87 6.99
CA LYS A 85 9.48 10.64 8.18
C LYS A 85 10.90 11.21 8.01
N ILE A 86 11.32 11.50 6.78
CA ILE A 86 12.62 12.12 6.47
C ILE A 86 12.40 13.63 6.33
N ASP A 87 12.08 14.33 7.41
CA ASP A 87 12.07 15.79 7.41
C ASP A 87 13.48 16.36 7.71
N PRO A 88 13.93 17.45 7.05
CA PRO A 88 15.33 17.90 7.00
C PRO A 88 15.91 18.48 8.30
N ALA A 89 15.14 18.56 9.38
CA ALA A 89 15.59 19.16 10.64
C ALA A 89 16.67 18.31 11.36
N THR A 90 16.84 17.05 10.96
CA THR A 90 17.84 16.11 11.52
C THR A 90 19.22 16.20 10.85
N LEU A 91 19.44 17.17 9.95
CA LEU A 91 20.72 17.42 9.26
C LEU A 91 21.36 18.79 9.61
N GLN A 92 21.07 19.36 10.79
CA GLN A 92 21.79 20.55 11.31
C GLN A 92 22.72 20.20 12.48
#